data_AF-D8V3G2-F1
#
_entry.id   AF-D8V3G2-F1
#
_cell.length_a   1.000
_cell.length_b   1.000
_cell.length_c   1.000
_cell.angle_alpha   90.00
_cell.angle_beta   90.00
_cell.angle_gamma   90.00
#
_symmetry.space_group_name_H-M   'P 1'
#
loop_
_entity.id
_entity.type
_entity.pdbx_description
1 polymer ?
#
loop_
_entity_poly.entity_id
_entity_poly.type
_entity_poly.pdbx_seq_one_letter_code
_entity_poly.pdbx_strand_id
1 'polypeptide(L)'
;RFLRLEELIANHLGDLFPGMEVLDHHAFRLTRNEDVEIEEDESENLIQALEAELLRRRFGPPIRLEITDDMDDVTMDLLVRELDITDLEVYRLPGPLDLRGLFDLSRIDRPDLRYPPHLPTTAVAFQPAGSSNRADIFKAIRKSDVLVHHPYESFTTSVQAFLEQAARDPHVLAIKQTLYRTSGDSP
;
A
#
# COMPACT_ATOMS: atom_id res chain seq x y z
N ARG A 1 10.36 7.27 24.89
CA ARG A 1 11.46 6.36 24.48
C ARG A 1 10.82 5.26 23.65
N PHE A 2 11.49 4.81 22.60
CA PHE A 2 10.99 3.76 21.69
C PHE A 2 11.97 2.59 21.71
N LEU A 3 11.47 1.40 21.42
CA LEU A 3 12.22 0.15 21.29
C LEU A 3 11.74 -0.53 20.01
N ARG A 4 12.63 -1.22 19.29
CA ARG A 4 12.26 -2.01 18.13
C ARG A 4 11.49 -3.26 18.56
N LEU A 5 10.52 -3.70 17.77
CA LEU A 5 9.72 -4.87 18.13
C LEU A 5 10.59 -6.14 18.15
N GLU A 6 11.55 -6.22 17.23
CA GLU A 6 12.52 -7.31 17.14
C GLU A 6 13.38 -7.39 18.39
N GLU A 7 13.81 -6.24 18.95
CA GLU A 7 14.55 -6.20 20.21
C GLU A 7 13.69 -6.65 21.39
N LEU A 8 12.40 -6.30 21.40
CA LEU A 8 11.49 -6.78 22.43
C LEU A 8 11.37 -8.31 22.37
N ILE A 9 11.15 -8.86 21.18
CA ILE A 9 11.04 -10.31 20.98
C ILE A 9 12.35 -11.01 21.38
N ALA A 10 13.49 -10.48 20.95
CA ALA A 10 14.82 -11.00 21.26
C ALA A 10 15.07 -11.15 22.76
N ASN A 11 14.72 -10.12 23.55
CA ASN A 11 14.87 -10.13 25.01
C ASN A 11 13.97 -11.15 25.72
N HIS A 12 12.94 -11.66 25.03
CA HIS A 12 11.97 -12.61 25.55
C HIS A 12 12.03 -13.99 24.86
N LEU A 13 13.09 -14.29 24.09
CA LEU A 13 13.22 -15.58 23.41
C LEU A 13 13.22 -16.78 24.38
N GLY A 14 13.73 -16.61 25.60
CA GLY A 14 13.70 -17.67 26.63
C GLY A 14 12.28 -18.13 26.99
N ASP A 15 11.29 -17.25 26.87
CA ASP A 15 9.88 -17.59 27.10
C ASP A 15 9.29 -18.40 25.93
N LEU A 16 9.83 -18.22 24.71
CA LEU A 16 9.42 -18.94 23.50
C LEU A 16 10.09 -20.31 23.35
N PHE A 17 11.29 -20.47 23.90
CA PHE A 17 12.10 -21.69 23.80
C PHE A 17 12.45 -22.27 25.19
N PRO A 18 11.46 -22.72 25.98
CA PRO A 18 11.69 -23.19 27.34
C PRO A 18 12.58 -24.44 27.37
N GLY A 19 13.58 -24.43 28.25
CA GLY A 19 14.54 -25.53 28.40
C GLY A 19 15.65 -25.57 27.35
N MET A 20 15.69 -24.60 26.42
CA MET A 20 16.80 -24.40 25.50
C MET A 20 17.68 -23.24 25.96
N GLU A 21 18.97 -23.32 25.63
CA GLU A 21 19.88 -22.18 25.75
C GLU A 21 19.90 -21.46 24.39
N VAL A 22 19.44 -20.20 24.38
CA VAL A 22 19.49 -19.36 23.18
C VAL A 22 20.92 -18.84 23.04
N LEU A 23 21.67 -19.38 22.07
CA LEU A 23 23.07 -18.99 21.84
C LEU A 23 23.19 -17.68 21.07
N ASP A 24 22.35 -17.49 20.05
CA ASP A 24 22.31 -16.28 19.24
C ASP A 24 20.92 -16.07 18.62
N HIS A 25 20.67 -14.88 18.09
CA HIS A 25 19.47 -14.53 17.34
C HIS A 25 19.78 -13.48 16.29
N HIS A 26 19.21 -13.63 15.09
CA HIS A 26 19.39 -12.67 14.01
C HIS A 26 18.06 -12.40 13.31
N ALA A 27 17.88 -11.17 12.86
CA ALA A 27 16.74 -10.82 12.02
C ALA A 27 17.12 -11.00 10.54
N PHE A 28 16.15 -11.42 9.74
CA PHE A 28 16.25 -11.43 8.29
C PHE A 28 14.92 -11.01 7.66
N ARG A 29 14.98 -10.55 6.42
CA ARG A 29 13.84 -10.17 5.61
C ARG A 29 13.96 -10.78 4.23
N LEU A 30 12.93 -11.49 3.81
CA LEU A 30 12.83 -12.10 2.50
C LEU A 30 11.88 -11.29 1.62
N THR A 31 12.33 -10.93 0.42
CA THR A 31 11.48 -10.38 -0.64
C THR A 31 11.33 -11.43 -1.73
N ARG A 32 10.08 -11.63 -2.17
CA ARG A 32 9.71 -12.60 -3.21
C ARG A 32 9.04 -11.86 -4.34
N ASN A 33 9.15 -12.41 -5.55
CA ASN A 33 8.37 -11.88 -6.66
C ASN A 33 6.87 -12.13 -6.43
N GLU A 34 6.03 -11.17 -6.82
CA GLU A 34 4.58 -11.26 -6.78
C GLU A 34 3.98 -11.60 -8.16
N ASP A 35 4.80 -11.63 -9.22
CA ASP A 35 4.31 -11.94 -10.56
C ASP A 35 3.70 -13.35 -10.62
N VAL A 36 2.38 -13.37 -10.80
CA VAL A 36 1.61 -14.56 -11.16
C VAL A 36 1.50 -14.55 -12.68
N GLU A 37 2.23 -15.43 -13.35
CA GLU A 37 1.96 -15.74 -14.75
C GLU A 37 0.63 -16.50 -14.80
N ILE A 38 -0.45 -15.82 -15.20
CA ILE A 38 -1.71 -16.48 -15.50
C ILE A 38 -1.52 -17.13 -16.87
N GLU A 39 -1.34 -18.45 -16.92
CA GLU A 39 -1.47 -19.21 -18.15
C GLU A 39 -2.94 -19.09 -18.60
N GLU A 40 -3.21 -18.21 -19.57
CA GLU A 40 -4.53 -18.10 -20.20
C GLU A 40 -4.80 -19.36 -21.03
N ASP A 41 -5.35 -20.40 -20.40
CA ASP A 41 -5.92 -21.52 -21.15
C ASP A 41 -7.25 -21.04 -21.76
N GLU A 42 -7.30 -20.91 -23.08
CA GLU A 42 -8.37 -20.23 -23.88
C GLU A 42 -9.79 -20.81 -23.70
N SER A 43 -10.02 -21.77 -22.81
CA SER A 43 -11.27 -22.55 -22.76
C SER A 43 -11.96 -22.70 -21.41
N GLU A 44 -11.42 -22.18 -20.29
CA GLU A 44 -12.11 -22.25 -18.99
C GLU A 44 -12.18 -20.91 -18.26
N ASN A 45 -13.24 -20.77 -17.45
CA ASN A 45 -13.69 -19.56 -16.79
C ASN A 45 -12.52 -18.86 -16.05
N LEU A 46 -12.01 -17.75 -16.59
CA LEU A 46 -10.88 -16.97 -16.06
C LEU A 46 -10.94 -16.74 -14.54
N ILE A 47 -12.14 -16.59 -13.98
CA ILE A 47 -12.36 -16.42 -12.54
C ILE A 47 -11.98 -17.68 -11.74
N GLN A 48 -12.30 -18.87 -12.24
CA GLN A 48 -11.97 -20.14 -11.57
C GLN A 48 -10.48 -20.46 -11.68
N ALA A 49 -9.85 -20.15 -12.82
CA ALA A 49 -8.40 -20.25 -12.99
C ALA A 49 -7.67 -19.27 -12.04
N LEU A 50 -8.17 -18.04 -11.91
CA LEU A 50 -7.65 -17.04 -10.98
C LEU A 50 -7.76 -17.47 -9.51
N GLU A 51 -8.91 -18.00 -9.09
CA GLU A 51 -9.10 -18.51 -7.72
C GLU A 51 -8.19 -19.71 -7.40
N ALA A 52 -8.00 -20.62 -8.36
CA ALA A 52 -7.13 -21.77 -8.20
C ALA A 52 -5.64 -21.39 -8.12
N GLU A 53 -5.22 -20.41 -8.93
CA GLU A 53 -3.83 -19.95 -8.98
C GLU A 53 -3.45 -19.10 -7.76
N LEU A 54 -4.39 -18.26 -7.27
CA LEU A 54 -4.27 -17.54 -6.00
C LEU A 54 -4.06 -18.46 -4.79
N LEU A 55 -4.60 -19.69 -4.84
CA LEU A 55 -4.46 -20.70 -3.77
C LEU A 55 -3.19 -21.55 -3.90
N ARG A 56 -2.68 -21.78 -5.12
CA ARG A 56 -1.59 -22.74 -5.37
C ARG A 56 -0.19 -22.19 -5.16
N ARG A 57 0.01 -20.87 -5.23
CA ARG A 57 1.36 -20.29 -5.16
C ARG A 57 1.36 -18.96 -4.43
N ARG A 58 1.20 -19.03 -3.11
CA ARG A 58 1.06 -17.82 -2.27
C ARG A 58 2.24 -16.84 -2.41
N PHE A 59 3.41 -17.26 -2.91
CA PHE A 59 4.55 -16.39 -3.18
C PHE A 59 5.42 -16.93 -4.34
N GLY A 60 5.88 -16.05 -5.24
CA GLY A 60 6.90 -16.36 -6.25
C GLY A 60 8.27 -16.67 -5.64
N PRO A 61 9.29 -16.95 -6.47
CA PRO A 61 10.63 -17.25 -5.97
C PRO A 61 11.19 -16.07 -5.15
N PRO A 62 11.99 -16.34 -4.10
CA PRO A 62 12.79 -15.31 -3.47
C PRO A 62 13.66 -14.57 -4.49
N ILE A 63 13.76 -13.25 -4.33
CA ILE A 63 14.60 -12.40 -5.18
C ILE A 63 15.58 -11.57 -4.36
N ARG A 64 15.41 -11.54 -3.03
CA ARG A 64 16.28 -10.80 -2.12
C ARG A 64 16.17 -11.31 -0.69
N LEU A 65 17.31 -11.57 -0.07
CA LEU A 65 17.47 -11.81 1.36
C LEU A 65 18.25 -10.65 1.98
N GLU A 66 17.63 -9.92 2.89
CA GLU A 66 18.27 -8.88 3.70
C GLU A 66 18.53 -9.45 5.10
N ILE A 67 19.76 -9.31 5.60
CA ILE A 67 20.17 -9.81 6.93
C ILE A 67 20.87 -8.71 7.73
N THR A 68 20.86 -8.83 9.05
CA THR A 68 21.59 -7.92 9.92
C THR A 68 23.10 -8.17 9.83
N ASP A 69 23.90 -7.11 10.02
CA ASP A 69 25.37 -7.19 9.92
C ASP A 69 26.02 -8.16 10.92
N ASP A 70 25.35 -8.45 12.03
CA ASP A 70 25.80 -9.37 13.09
C ASP A 70 25.51 -10.85 12.80
N MET A 71 24.79 -11.18 11.73
CA MET A 71 24.49 -12.57 11.38
C MET A 71 25.76 -13.36 11.01
N ASP A 72 25.95 -14.50 11.67
CA ASP A 72 27.07 -15.38 11.40
C ASP A 72 26.92 -16.14 10.06
N ASP A 73 28.06 -16.54 9.48
CA ASP A 73 28.09 -17.19 8.16
C ASP A 73 27.39 -18.55 8.17
N VAL A 74 27.37 -19.29 9.29
CA VAL A 74 26.71 -20.60 9.36
C VAL A 74 25.19 -20.43 9.27
N THR A 75 24.64 -19.45 9.99
CA THR A 75 23.21 -19.11 9.90
C THR A 75 22.85 -18.55 8.53
N MET A 76 23.69 -17.69 7.96
CA MET A 76 23.49 -17.17 6.60
C MET A 76 23.47 -18.30 5.56
N ASP A 77 24.47 -19.19 5.56
CA ASP A 77 24.60 -20.30 4.62
C ASP A 77 23.40 -21.26 4.72
N LEU A 78 22.88 -21.47 5.94
CA LEU A 78 21.65 -22.22 6.15
C LEU A 78 20.46 -21.55 5.43
N LEU A 79 20.27 -20.24 5.60
CA LEU A 79 19.19 -19.52 4.93
C LEU A 79 19.34 -19.56 3.41
N VAL A 80 20.55 -19.35 2.88
CA VAL A 80 20.82 -19.40 1.44
C VAL A 80 20.45 -20.77 0.85
N ARG A 81 20.86 -21.86 1.52
CA ARG A 81 20.55 -23.22 1.10
C ARG A 81 19.06 -23.54 1.16
N GLU A 82 18.41 -23.25 2.29
CA GLU A 82 16.99 -23.61 2.49
C GLU A 82 16.03 -22.75 1.67
N LEU A 83 16.44 -21.53 1.28
CA LEU A 83 15.65 -20.63 0.45
C LEU A 83 15.94 -20.80 -1.06
N ASP A 84 16.89 -21.65 -1.43
CA ASP A 84 17.33 -21.89 -2.82
C ASP A 84 17.70 -20.59 -3.55
N ILE A 85 18.52 -19.77 -2.88
CA ILE A 85 19.07 -18.52 -3.42
C ILE A 85 20.59 -18.58 -3.52
N THR A 86 21.17 -17.55 -4.12
CA THR A 86 22.60 -17.34 -4.28
C THR A 86 23.07 -16.15 -3.45
N ASP A 87 24.38 -16.07 -3.19
CA ASP A 87 24.99 -14.94 -2.49
C ASP A 87 24.75 -13.59 -3.16
N LEU A 88 24.43 -13.58 -4.46
CA LEU A 88 24.10 -12.37 -5.22
C LEU A 88 22.78 -11.73 -4.76
N GLU A 89 21.88 -12.51 -4.14
CA GLU A 89 20.60 -12.05 -3.61
C GLU A 89 20.69 -11.68 -2.12
N VAL A 90 21.86 -11.83 -1.48
CA VAL A 90 22.08 -11.58 -0.05
C VAL A 90 22.64 -10.18 0.18
N TYR A 91 21.97 -9.42 1.04
CA TYR A 91 22.34 -8.06 1.40
C TYR A 91 22.47 -7.94 2.92
N ARG A 92 23.69 -7.62 3.39
CA ARG A 92 23.98 -7.25 4.78
C ARG A 92 23.73 -5.76 4.97
N LEU A 93 22.94 -5.39 5.99
CA LEU A 93 22.53 -4.01 6.23
C LEU A 93 22.89 -3.54 7.66
N PRO A 94 23.45 -2.32 7.82
CA PRO A 94 23.88 -1.76 9.12
C PRO A 94 22.73 -1.16 9.94
N GLY A 95 21.53 -1.75 9.91
CA GLY A 95 20.37 -1.19 10.57
C GLY A 95 19.12 -2.06 10.52
N PRO A 96 17.96 -1.54 10.96
CA PRO A 96 16.69 -2.27 10.90
C PRO A 96 16.34 -2.65 9.47
N LEU A 97 16.01 -3.92 9.25
CA LEU A 97 15.71 -4.47 7.92
C LEU A 97 14.37 -3.97 7.34
N ASP A 98 13.43 -3.58 8.20
CA ASP A 98 12.15 -3.03 7.75
C ASP A 98 11.89 -1.61 8.25
N LEU A 99 12.35 -0.64 7.45
CA LEU A 99 12.13 0.78 7.72
C LEU A 99 10.66 1.21 7.58
N ARG A 100 9.76 0.34 7.09
CA ARG A 100 8.31 0.63 7.11
C ARG A 100 7.79 0.84 8.53
N GLY A 101 8.41 0.21 9.54
CA GLY A 101 8.07 0.44 10.95
C GLY A 101 8.24 1.91 11.38
N LEU A 102 9.07 2.70 10.68
CA LEU A 102 9.21 4.13 10.97
C LEU A 102 7.94 4.94 10.68
N PHE A 103 7.01 4.42 9.86
CA PHE A 103 5.73 5.08 9.65
C PHE A 103 4.90 5.18 10.94
N ASP A 104 5.10 4.30 11.92
CA ASP A 104 4.43 4.43 13.22
C ASP A 104 4.88 5.67 13.98
N LEU A 105 6.13 6.13 13.77
CA LEU A 105 6.59 7.40 14.34
C LEU A 105 5.82 8.59 13.76
N SER A 106 5.39 8.52 12.50
CA SER A 106 4.58 9.56 11.88
C SER A 106 3.18 9.70 12.49
N ARG A 107 2.73 8.73 13.30
CA ARG A 107 1.44 8.74 14.00
C ARG A 107 1.49 9.42 15.37
N ILE A 108 2.68 9.76 15.86
CA ILE A 108 2.87 10.45 17.13
C ILE A 108 2.33 11.89 17.03
N ASP A 109 1.60 12.33 18.06
CA ASP A 109 1.07 13.69 18.15
C ASP A 109 2.17 14.72 18.45
N ARG A 110 2.79 15.20 17.37
CA ARG A 110 3.84 16.24 17.37
C ARG A 110 3.58 17.24 16.25
N PRO A 111 2.58 18.11 16.39
CA PRO A 111 2.19 19.05 15.33
C PRO A 111 3.32 20.04 14.98
N ASP A 112 4.22 20.31 15.92
CA ASP A 112 5.41 21.14 15.73
C ASP A 112 6.45 20.52 14.78
N LEU A 113 6.37 19.21 14.52
CA LEU A 113 7.21 18.48 13.56
C LEU A 113 6.48 18.15 12.25
N ARG A 114 5.27 18.70 12.05
CA ARG A 114 4.46 18.45 10.84
C ARG A 114 4.45 19.68 9.94
N TYR A 115 4.31 19.44 8.64
CA TYR A 115 3.94 20.50 7.71
C TYR A 115 2.56 21.07 8.08
N PRO A 116 2.31 22.36 7.82
CA PRO A 116 0.97 22.93 7.96
C PRO A 116 -0.03 22.11 7.13
N PRO A 117 -1.24 21.83 7.67
CA PRO A 117 -2.25 21.09 6.93
C PRO A 117 -2.64 21.87 5.67
N HIS A 118 -2.65 21.17 4.53
CA HIS A 118 -3.18 21.71 3.29
C HIS A 118 -4.67 21.35 3.17
N LEU A 119 -5.54 22.35 3.25
CA LEU A 119 -6.97 22.17 3.03
C LEU A 119 -7.27 22.41 1.54
N PRO A 120 -7.74 21.40 0.79
CA PRO A 120 -8.06 21.58 -0.60
C PRO A 120 -9.24 22.53 -0.76
N THR A 121 -9.22 23.34 -1.82
CA THR A 121 -10.28 24.31 -2.12
C THR A 121 -11.22 23.79 -3.21
N THR A 122 -12.42 24.35 -3.34
CA THR A 122 -13.28 24.03 -4.49
C THR A 122 -12.78 24.80 -5.71
N ALA A 123 -12.58 24.06 -6.81
CA ALA A 123 -12.18 24.63 -8.09
C ALA A 123 -13.11 25.79 -8.48
N VAL A 124 -12.53 26.89 -8.97
CA VAL A 124 -13.27 28.14 -9.23
C VAL A 124 -14.50 27.90 -10.12
N ALA A 125 -14.38 27.04 -11.11
CA ALA A 125 -15.48 26.68 -12.02
C ALA A 125 -16.66 25.96 -11.32
N PHE A 126 -16.39 25.27 -10.21
CA PHE A 126 -17.37 24.54 -9.41
C PHE A 126 -17.75 25.29 -8.12
N GLN A 127 -17.36 26.55 -7.97
CA GLN A 127 -17.89 27.36 -6.88
C GLN A 127 -19.34 27.77 -7.17
N PRO A 128 -20.23 27.73 -6.17
CA PRO A 128 -21.61 28.13 -6.36
C PRO A 128 -21.72 29.63 -6.64
N ALA A 129 -22.56 29.99 -7.62
CA ALA A 129 -22.87 31.37 -7.94
C ALA A 129 -23.87 31.94 -6.90
N GLY A 130 -23.40 32.18 -5.68
CA GLY A 130 -24.18 32.74 -4.57
C GLY A 130 -24.22 31.86 -3.32
N SER A 131 -24.73 32.40 -2.22
CA SER A 131 -24.70 31.79 -0.88
C SER A 131 -25.68 30.63 -0.66
N SER A 132 -26.59 30.35 -1.60
CA SER A 132 -27.71 29.41 -1.39
C SER A 132 -27.78 28.23 -2.36
N ASN A 133 -26.95 28.18 -3.41
CA ASN A 133 -27.06 27.13 -4.42
C ASN A 133 -25.93 26.12 -4.31
N ARG A 134 -26.22 24.85 -4.53
CA ARG A 134 -25.17 23.85 -4.82
C ARG A 134 -24.56 24.16 -6.19
N ALA A 135 -23.27 23.89 -6.35
CA ALA A 135 -22.59 24.05 -7.62
C ALA A 135 -23.24 23.16 -8.70
N ASP A 136 -23.59 23.71 -9.85
CA ASP A 136 -24.10 22.95 -11.01
C ASP A 136 -22.92 22.60 -11.90
N ILE A 137 -22.40 21.38 -11.72
CA ILE A 137 -21.19 20.92 -12.39
C ILE A 137 -21.44 20.78 -13.89
N PHE A 138 -22.62 20.28 -14.29
CA PHE A 138 -22.98 20.15 -15.70
C PHE A 138 -23.05 21.52 -16.39
N LYS A 139 -23.57 22.55 -15.72
CA LYS A 139 -23.58 23.91 -16.25
C LYS A 139 -22.17 24.48 -16.40
N ALA A 140 -21.28 24.21 -15.45
CA ALA A 140 -19.88 24.63 -15.53
C ALA A 140 -19.18 24.00 -16.74
N ILE A 141 -19.30 22.68 -16.91
CA ILE A 141 -18.67 21.93 -18.01
C ILE A 141 -19.29 22.30 -19.37
N ARG A 142 -20.60 22.58 -19.45
CA ARG A 142 -21.24 23.09 -20.67
C ARG A 142 -20.70 24.46 -21.10
N LYS A 143 -20.22 25.27 -20.17
CA LYS A 143 -19.69 26.61 -20.47
C LYS A 143 -18.28 26.54 -21.06
N SER A 144 -17.43 25.67 -20.52
CA SER A 144 -16.05 25.46 -20.98
C SER A 144 -15.46 24.21 -20.33
N ASP A 145 -14.39 23.68 -20.91
CA ASP A 145 -13.57 22.65 -20.26
C ASP A 145 -13.10 23.13 -18.87
N VAL A 146 -13.03 22.20 -17.92
CA VAL A 146 -12.61 22.45 -16.53
C VAL A 146 -11.47 21.50 -16.20
N LEU A 147 -10.31 22.06 -15.89
CA LEU A 147 -9.18 21.32 -15.32
C LEU A 147 -9.28 21.36 -13.79
N VAL A 148 -9.14 20.19 -13.15
CA VAL A 148 -9.06 20.09 -11.69
C VAL A 148 -7.69 19.55 -11.28
N HIS A 149 -7.02 20.22 -10.34
CA HIS A 149 -5.67 19.90 -9.90
C HIS A 149 -5.65 19.35 -8.46
N HIS A 150 -5.67 18.02 -8.34
CA HIS A 150 -5.51 17.34 -7.06
C HIS A 150 -4.03 17.27 -6.62
N PRO A 151 -3.71 17.37 -5.32
CA PRO A 151 -4.61 17.46 -4.17
C PRO A 151 -4.97 18.90 -3.75
N TYR A 152 -4.68 19.93 -4.57
CA TYR A 152 -4.93 21.34 -4.23
C TYR A 152 -6.41 21.72 -4.30
N GLU A 153 -7.12 21.12 -5.25
CA GLU A 153 -8.56 21.20 -5.37
C GLU A 153 -9.22 19.94 -4.83
N SER A 154 -10.40 20.08 -4.23
CA SER A 154 -11.05 19.00 -3.49
C SER A 154 -11.71 17.99 -4.41
N PHE A 155 -11.32 16.72 -4.28
CA PHE A 155 -11.93 15.57 -4.96
C PHE A 155 -13.42 15.44 -4.64
N THR A 156 -13.80 15.68 -3.38
CA THR A 156 -15.20 15.65 -2.93
C THR A 156 -16.05 16.68 -3.68
N THR A 157 -15.54 17.91 -3.86
CA THR A 157 -16.30 18.98 -4.52
C THR A 157 -16.14 19.00 -6.05
N SER A 158 -15.35 18.09 -6.62
CA SER A 158 -15.18 17.93 -8.06
C SER A 158 -15.71 16.58 -8.54
N VAL A 159 -14.89 15.53 -8.52
CA VAL A 159 -15.16 14.21 -9.12
C VAL A 159 -16.31 13.52 -8.40
N GLN A 160 -16.29 13.47 -7.07
CA GLN A 160 -17.36 12.85 -6.29
C GLN A 160 -18.69 13.60 -6.50
N ALA A 161 -18.69 14.92 -6.34
CA ALA A 161 -19.88 15.74 -6.58
C ALA A 161 -20.43 15.60 -8.01
N PHE A 162 -19.57 15.42 -9.02
CA PHE A 162 -19.97 15.21 -10.40
C PHE A 162 -20.71 13.88 -10.57
N LEU A 163 -20.14 12.79 -10.06
CA LEU A 163 -20.76 11.47 -10.09
C LEU A 163 -22.07 11.46 -9.29
N GLU A 164 -22.10 12.11 -8.14
CA GLU A 164 -23.28 12.25 -7.29
C GLU A 164 -24.42 13.05 -7.94
N GLN A 165 -24.11 14.09 -8.72
CA GLN A 165 -25.10 14.82 -9.51
C GLN A 165 -25.57 13.97 -10.69
N ALA A 166 -24.64 13.31 -11.39
CA ALA A 166 -24.96 12.46 -12.52
C ALA A 166 -25.88 11.30 -12.13
N ALA A 167 -25.64 10.68 -10.97
CA ALA A 167 -26.46 9.58 -10.46
C ALA A 167 -27.89 10.01 -10.06
N ARG A 168 -28.12 11.30 -9.81
CA ARG A 168 -29.42 11.85 -9.37
C ARG A 168 -30.16 12.60 -10.49
N ASP A 169 -29.51 12.89 -11.61
CA ASP A 169 -30.11 13.63 -12.72
C ASP A 169 -30.94 12.70 -13.61
N PRO A 170 -32.27 12.91 -13.73
CA PRO A 170 -33.14 12.07 -14.58
C PRO A 170 -32.78 12.14 -16.07
N HIS A 171 -31.96 13.10 -16.52
CA HIS A 171 -31.51 13.21 -17.91
C HIS A 171 -30.23 12.43 -18.19
N VAL A 172 -29.54 11.90 -17.17
CA VAL A 172 -28.36 11.06 -17.36
C VAL A 172 -28.80 9.64 -17.70
N LEU A 173 -28.46 9.20 -18.91
CA LEU A 173 -28.85 7.87 -19.42
C LEU A 173 -27.89 6.76 -18.96
N ALA A 174 -26.61 7.07 -18.81
CA ALA A 174 -25.57 6.10 -18.43
C ALA A 174 -24.34 6.81 -17.86
N ILE A 175 -23.63 6.13 -16.97
CA ILE A 175 -22.30 6.51 -16.45
C ILE A 175 -21.34 5.37 -16.81
N LYS A 176 -20.22 5.71 -17.46
CA LYS A 176 -19.15 4.77 -17.76
C LYS A 176 -17.87 5.30 -17.14
N GLN A 177 -17.18 4.46 -16.38
CA GLN A 177 -15.94 4.81 -15.70
C GLN A 177 -15.02 3.60 -15.65
N THR A 178 -13.73 3.85 -15.78
CA THR A 178 -12.69 2.83 -15.57
C THR A 178 -12.28 2.84 -14.10
N LEU A 179 -12.26 1.67 -13.49
CA LEU A 179 -11.75 1.46 -12.14
C LEU A 179 -10.42 0.71 -12.24
N TYR A 180 -9.44 1.12 -11.45
CA TYR A 180 -8.11 0.49 -11.44
C TYR A 180 -7.74 0.00 -10.04
N ARG A 181 -7.64 0.93 -9.07
CA ARG A 181 -7.40 0.61 -7.66
C ARG A 181 -8.38 1.42 -6.82
N THR A 182 -9.42 0.76 -6.32
CA THR A 182 -10.39 1.34 -5.39
C THR A 182 -10.03 0.89 -3.98
N SER A 183 -10.11 1.79 -3.00
CA SER A 183 -10.14 1.38 -1.59
C SER A 183 -11.41 0.57 -1.31
N GLY A 184 -11.41 -0.28 -0.28
CA GLY A 184 -12.60 -1.04 0.13
C GLY A 184 -13.83 -0.17 0.40
N ASP A 185 -13.60 1.08 0.82
CA ASP A 185 -14.63 2.11 1.05
C ASP A 185 -14.55 3.24 0.01
N SER A 186 -14.53 2.92 -1.29
CA SER A 186 -14.67 3.96 -2.32
C SER A 186 -16.08 4.59 -2.23
N PRO A 187 -16.21 5.93 -2.12
CA PRO A 187 -17.51 6.63 -2.10
C PRO A 187 -18.33 6.44 -3.38
#